data_AF-A0A3D1DLW8-F1
#
_entry.id   AF-A0A3D1DLW8-F1
#
_cell.length_a   1.000
_cell.length_b   1.000
_cell.length_c   1.000
_cell.angle_alpha   90.00
_cell.angle_beta   90.00
_cell.angle_gamma   90.00
#
_symmetry.space_group_name_H-M   'P 1'
#
loop_
_entity.id
_entity.type
_entity.pdbx_description
1 polymer ?
#
loop_
_entity_poly.entity_id
_entity_poly.type
_entity_poly.pdbx_seq_one_letter_code
_entity_poly.pdbx_strand_id
1 'polypeptide(L)'
;MKSQVVAVALGLLALVLAGCNSPINMASPPPSAVEVVVGMFHVKYMVQTADTEVNEGTMDATRISFHPNYIRVEIVPMGSGRIFPVDRLREFGWTPMMAETVVRFKKAIATFKKASESSSESPDD
;
A
#
# COMPACT_ATOMS: atom_id res chain seq x y z
N MET A 1 -5.51 -57.50 -27.98
CA MET A 1 -6.39 -56.29 -28.05
C MET A 1 -5.93 -55.27 -27.04
N LYS A 2 -5.90 -54.00 -27.45
CA LYS A 2 -5.62 -52.74 -26.71
C LYS A 2 -4.14 -52.32 -26.56
N SER A 3 -3.70 -51.53 -27.55
CA SER A 3 -2.66 -50.48 -27.50
C SER A 3 -2.94 -49.45 -26.40
N GLN A 4 -1.87 -48.81 -25.88
CA GLN A 4 -1.62 -47.35 -25.67
C GLN A 4 -0.16 -47.26 -25.17
N VAL A 5 0.88 -47.02 -25.99
CA VAL A 5 1.36 -45.79 -26.67
C VAL A 5 1.70 -44.63 -25.72
N VAL A 6 2.96 -44.16 -25.90
CA VAL A 6 3.60 -42.90 -25.47
C VAL A 6 4.13 -42.82 -24.03
N ALA A 7 5.44 -43.00 -23.89
CA ALA A 7 6.24 -42.31 -22.86
C ALA A 7 7.48 -41.71 -23.52
N VAL A 8 7.24 -40.48 -23.97
CA VAL A 8 8.15 -39.38 -24.36
C VAL A 8 9.64 -39.63 -24.12
N ALA A 9 10.37 -39.72 -25.23
CA ALA A 9 11.80 -39.58 -25.30
C ALA A 9 12.21 -38.09 -25.25
N LEU A 10 13.26 -37.84 -24.48
CA LEU A 10 14.40 -36.95 -24.78
C LEU A 10 14.09 -35.54 -25.31
N GLY A 11 14.28 -34.57 -24.43
CA GLY A 11 14.55 -33.18 -24.77
C GLY A 11 15.56 -32.57 -23.79
N LEU A 12 16.80 -33.07 -23.83
CA LEU A 12 17.97 -32.42 -23.25
C LEU A 12 18.10 -31.00 -23.83
N LEU A 13 18.13 -29.98 -22.98
CA LEU A 13 19.24 -29.03 -23.05
C LEU A 13 19.47 -28.37 -21.68
N ALA A 14 20.55 -28.83 -21.05
CA ALA A 14 21.21 -28.18 -19.93
C ALA A 14 21.90 -26.88 -20.38
N LEU A 15 22.41 -26.15 -19.38
CA LEU A 15 23.14 -24.88 -19.41
C LEU A 15 22.21 -23.67 -19.64
N VAL A 16 22.07 -22.75 -18.69
CA VAL A 16 23.19 -22.04 -18.05
C VAL A 16 22.90 -21.74 -16.57
N LEU A 17 23.65 -22.39 -15.70
CA LEU A 17 24.00 -21.89 -14.37
C LEU A 17 24.93 -20.69 -14.55
N ALA A 18 24.40 -19.48 -14.63
CA ALA A 18 25.14 -18.25 -14.38
C ALA A 18 24.17 -17.09 -14.18
N GLY A 19 24.01 -16.66 -12.92
CA GLY A 19 23.51 -15.33 -12.61
C GLY A 19 22.04 -15.23 -12.16
N CYS A 20 21.77 -15.62 -10.91
CA CYS A 20 20.94 -14.83 -9.99
C CYS A 20 20.89 -15.55 -8.63
N ASN A 21 21.91 -15.34 -7.80
CA ASN A 21 21.85 -15.68 -6.39
C ASN A 21 21.12 -14.56 -5.63
N SER A 22 19.86 -14.32 -6.00
CA SER A 22 18.95 -13.51 -5.18
C SER A 22 18.03 -14.50 -4.48
N PRO A 23 18.01 -14.57 -3.14
CA PRO A 23 16.95 -15.32 -2.48
C PRO A 23 15.64 -14.72 -2.96
N ILE A 24 14.81 -15.57 -3.56
CA ILE A 24 13.40 -15.28 -3.79
C ILE A 24 12.85 -14.94 -2.41
N ASN A 25 12.74 -13.65 -2.13
CA ASN A 25 11.99 -13.15 -1.00
C ASN A 25 10.57 -13.64 -1.29
N MET A 26 10.19 -14.78 -0.70
CA MET A 26 8.79 -15.12 -0.53
C MET A 26 8.24 -13.98 0.32
N ALA A 27 7.82 -12.90 -0.33
CA ALA A 27 7.16 -11.79 0.31
C ALA A 27 5.87 -12.38 0.87
N SER A 28 5.92 -12.75 2.15
CA SER A 28 4.73 -13.14 2.89
C SER A 28 3.65 -12.10 2.58
N PRO A 29 2.41 -12.54 2.27
CA PRO A 29 1.33 -11.60 2.09
C PRO A 29 1.31 -10.69 3.32
N PRO A 30 1.19 -9.36 3.14
CA PRO A 30 1.16 -8.45 4.27
C PRO A 30 0.10 -8.93 5.25
N PRO A 31 0.39 -8.94 6.56
CA PRO A 31 -0.54 -9.45 7.55
C PRO A 31 -1.89 -8.75 7.39
N SER A 32 -2.98 -9.52 7.42
CA SER A 32 -4.33 -8.94 7.28
C SER A 32 -4.55 -7.84 8.31
N ALA A 33 -5.20 -6.76 7.90
CA ALA A 33 -5.62 -5.72 8.84
C ALA A 33 -6.60 -6.34 9.84
N VAL A 34 -6.38 -6.05 11.12
CA VAL A 34 -7.26 -6.46 12.22
C VAL A 34 -8.51 -5.58 12.23
N GLU A 35 -8.36 -4.30 11.90
CA GLU A 35 -9.44 -3.33 11.86
C GLU A 35 -9.22 -2.32 10.74
N VAL A 36 -10.30 -1.87 10.11
CA VAL A 36 -10.28 -0.86 9.05
C VAL A 36 -11.37 0.17 9.33
N VAL A 37 -10.96 1.43 9.43
CA VAL A 37 -11.84 2.58 9.60
C VAL A 37 -11.85 3.39 8.30
N VAL A 38 -13.04 3.67 7.78
CA VAL A 38 -13.24 4.43 6.53
C VAL A 38 -14.05 5.69 6.84
N GLY A 39 -13.63 6.83 6.30
CA GLY A 39 -14.26 8.12 6.55
C GLY A 39 -13.43 9.27 6.01
N MET A 40 -13.49 10.43 6.65
CA MET A 40 -12.58 11.55 6.38
C MET A 40 -12.07 12.05 7.71
N PHE A 41 -10.76 11.94 7.92
CA PHE A 41 -10.16 12.13 9.23
C PHE A 41 -8.98 13.10 9.18
N HIS A 42 -8.85 13.90 10.23
CA HIS A 42 -7.58 14.52 10.60
C HIS A 42 -6.85 13.57 11.54
N VAL A 43 -5.68 13.10 11.12
CA VAL A 43 -4.81 12.21 11.89
C VAL A 43 -3.68 13.03 12.50
N LYS A 44 -3.45 12.86 13.80
CA LYS A 44 -2.28 13.38 14.52
C LYS A 44 -1.41 12.20 14.94
N TYR A 45 -0.10 12.33 14.76
CA TYR A 45 0.84 11.28 15.12
C TYR A 45 2.14 11.86 15.67
N MET A 46 2.80 11.05 16.48
CA MET A 46 4.14 11.28 16.98
C MET A 46 4.94 9.98 16.85
N VAL A 47 6.00 10.01 16.05
CA VAL A 47 6.82 8.83 15.72
C VAL A 47 8.25 9.07 16.17
N GLN A 48 8.82 8.08 16.85
CA GLN A 48 10.22 8.08 17.18
C GLN A 48 11.07 7.67 15.96
N THR A 49 11.96 8.55 15.52
CA THR A 49 12.84 8.32 14.35
C THR A 49 14.22 7.81 14.75
N ALA A 50 14.68 8.18 15.95
CA ALA A 50 15.91 7.71 16.60
C ALA A 50 15.75 7.71 18.12
N ASP A 51 16.75 7.25 18.87
CA ASP A 51 16.66 7.08 20.33
C ASP A 51 16.23 8.34 21.09
N THR A 52 16.53 9.52 20.54
CA THR A 52 16.16 10.83 21.13
C THR A 52 15.30 11.70 20.21
N GLU A 53 15.09 11.30 18.96
CA GLU A 53 14.40 12.12 17.97
C GLU A 53 12.95 11.70 17.78
N VAL A 54 12.08 12.69 17.80
CA VAL A 54 10.63 12.52 17.68
C VAL A 54 10.13 13.41 16.56
N ASN A 55 9.39 12.83 15.63
CA ASN A 55 8.72 13.52 14.54
C ASN A 55 7.22 13.56 14.82
N GLU A 56 6.71 14.76 15.10
CA GLU A 56 5.28 15.03 15.22
C GLU A 56 4.75 15.55 13.88
N GLY A 57 3.55 15.10 13.52
CA GLY A 57 2.88 15.62 12.35
C GLY A 57 1.39 15.35 12.34
N THR A 58 0.74 15.98 11.36
CA THR A 58 -0.67 15.76 11.05
C THR A 58 -0.82 15.36 9.60
N MET A 59 -1.84 14.57 9.28
CA MET A 59 -2.20 14.28 7.91
C MET A 59 -3.70 14.02 7.77
N ASP A 60 -4.20 14.23 6.55
CA ASP A 60 -5.56 13.86 6.20
C ASP A 60 -5.64 12.42 5.69
N ALA A 61 -6.73 11.74 6.00
CA ALA A 61 -6.94 10.35 5.63
C ALA A 61 -8.38 10.08 5.21
N THR A 62 -8.56 9.17 4.26
CA THR A 62 -9.88 8.58 3.98
C THR A 62 -10.01 7.13 4.47
N ARG A 63 -8.88 6.50 4.83
CA ARG A 63 -8.84 5.15 5.36
C ARG A 63 -7.70 4.98 6.35
N ILE A 64 -7.98 4.30 7.46
CA ILE A 64 -6.99 3.89 8.46
C ILE A 64 -7.12 2.38 8.62
N SER A 65 -6.02 1.65 8.45
CA SER A 65 -5.98 0.19 8.62
C SER A 65 -5.00 -0.16 9.73
N PHE A 66 -5.47 -0.89 10.72
CA PHE A 66 -4.68 -1.34 11.88
C PHE A 66 -4.17 -2.75 11.63
N HIS A 67 -2.87 -2.92 11.60
CA HIS A 67 -2.20 -4.21 11.51
C HIS A 67 -1.44 -4.48 12.82
N PRO A 68 -1.07 -5.73 13.12
CA PRO A 68 -0.40 -6.05 14.39
C PRO A 68 0.88 -5.25 14.65
N ASN A 69 1.65 -4.95 13.60
CA ASN A 69 2.96 -4.31 13.71
C ASN A 69 3.00 -2.88 13.16
N TYR A 70 1.95 -2.41 12.50
CA TYR A 70 1.91 -1.08 11.89
C TYR A 70 0.48 -0.57 11.69
N ILE A 71 0.34 0.74 11.55
CA ILE A 71 -0.89 1.40 11.13
C ILE A 71 -0.66 1.99 9.74
N ARG A 72 -1.59 1.75 8.81
CA ARG A 72 -1.54 2.32 7.47
C ARG A 72 -2.62 3.37 7.32
N VAL A 73 -2.23 4.59 6.96
CA VAL A 73 -3.11 5.74 6.78
C VAL A 73 -3.07 6.12 5.31
N GLU A 74 -4.21 6.18 4.65
CA GLU A 74 -4.30 6.38 3.19
C GLU A 74 -5.32 7.45 2.80
N ILE A 75 -5.07 8.09 1.66
CA ILE A 75 -6.07 8.86 0.92
C ILE A 75 -6.45 8.04 -0.32
N VAL A 76 -7.49 7.23 -0.21
CA VAL A 76 -8.10 6.50 -1.33
C VAL A 76 -9.01 7.45 -2.12
N PRO A 77 -8.96 7.48 -3.48
CA PRO A 77 -8.21 6.60 -4.39
C PRO A 77 -6.84 7.12 -4.81
N MET A 78 -6.30 8.17 -4.18
CA MET A 78 -5.02 8.78 -4.61
C MET A 78 -3.84 7.80 -4.48
N GLY A 79 -3.99 6.70 -3.74
CA GLY A 79 -2.94 5.69 -3.53
C GLY A 79 -1.80 6.18 -2.65
N SER A 80 -1.81 7.46 -2.26
CA SER A 80 -0.90 8.02 -1.27
C SER A 80 -1.29 7.52 0.12
N GLY A 81 -0.32 6.94 0.82
CA GLY A 81 -0.50 6.49 2.18
C GLY A 81 0.82 6.44 2.93
N ARG A 82 0.74 6.56 4.25
CA ARG A 82 1.86 6.47 5.16
C ARG A 82 1.70 5.24 6.05
N ILE A 83 2.81 4.54 6.28
CA ILE A 83 2.88 3.40 7.20
C ILE A 83 3.57 3.89 8.47
N PHE A 84 2.97 3.58 9.61
CA PHE A 84 3.46 3.92 10.93
C PHE A 84 3.77 2.64 11.70
N PRO A 85 5.05 2.31 11.95
CA PRO A 85 5.42 1.17 12.79
C PRO A 85 4.91 1.36 14.22
N VAL A 86 4.22 0.36 14.77
CA VAL A 86 3.60 0.44 16.11
C VAL A 86 4.65 0.57 17.20
N ASP A 87 5.79 -0.09 17.04
CA ASP A 87 6.94 -0.05 17.96
C ASP A 87 7.57 1.35 18.09
N ARG A 88 7.37 2.21 17.09
CA ARG A 88 7.91 3.58 17.06
C ARG A 88 6.84 4.64 17.30
N LEU A 89 5.59 4.25 17.46
CA LEU A 89 4.46 5.15 17.63
C LEU A 89 4.39 5.59 19.10
N ARG A 90 4.57 6.88 19.36
CA ARG A 90 4.44 7.46 20.70
C ARG A 90 3.03 8.00 20.95
N GLU A 91 2.44 8.61 19.93
CA GLU A 91 1.06 9.09 19.95
C GLU A 91 0.43 8.83 18.58
N PHE A 92 -0.83 8.43 18.58
CA PHE A 92 -1.64 8.33 17.36
C PHE A 92 -3.10 8.54 17.69
N GLY A 93 -3.73 9.45 16.97
CA GLY A 93 -5.14 9.76 17.14
C GLY A 93 -5.74 10.27 15.84
N TRP A 94 -7.05 10.13 15.72
CA TRP A 94 -7.80 10.65 14.58
C TRP A 94 -9.12 11.24 15.04
N THR A 95 -9.57 12.27 14.33
CA THR A 95 -10.89 12.89 14.53
C THR A 95 -11.62 13.01 13.20
N PRO A 96 -12.96 12.85 13.17
CA PRO A 96 -13.74 13.12 11.97
C PRO A 96 -13.55 14.58 11.53
N MET A 97 -13.39 14.79 10.22
CA MET A 97 -13.37 16.14 9.65
C MET A 97 -14.72 16.84 9.82
N MET A 98 -14.69 18.16 10.02
CA MET A 98 -15.89 19.00 9.98
C MET A 98 -16.52 19.01 8.59
N ALA A 99 -17.85 19.18 8.51
CA ALA A 99 -18.61 19.10 7.26
C ALA A 99 -18.11 20.07 6.17
N GLU A 100 -17.69 21.27 6.55
CA GLU A 100 -17.12 22.26 5.61
C GLU A 100 -15.78 21.83 5.02
N THR A 101 -14.94 21.15 5.80
CA THR A 101 -13.63 20.62 5.38
C THR A 101 -13.83 19.41 4.46
N VAL A 102 -14.81 18.56 4.76
CA VAL A 102 -15.19 17.42 3.93
C VAL A 102 -15.51 17.82 2.49
N VAL A 103 -16.25 18.93 2.28
CA VAL A 103 -16.60 19.40 0.94
C VAL A 103 -15.35 19.78 0.14
N ARG A 104 -14.43 20.53 0.75
CA ARG A 104 -13.18 20.94 0.08
C ARG A 104 -12.30 19.73 -0.22
N PHE A 105 -12.18 18.82 0.73
CA PHE A 105 -11.35 17.63 0.60
C PHE A 105 -11.88 16.67 -0.49
N LYS A 106 -13.20 16.44 -0.55
CA LYS A 106 -13.84 15.68 -1.65
C LYS A 106 -13.56 16.31 -3.00
N LYS A 107 -13.66 17.64 -3.11
CA LYS A 107 -13.38 18.36 -4.35
C LYS A 107 -11.91 18.17 -4.79
N ALA A 108 -10.96 18.25 -3.85
CA ALA A 108 -9.55 18.03 -4.14
C ALA A 108 -9.28 16.61 -4.66
N ILE A 109 -9.84 15.59 -4.00
CA ILE A 109 -9.71 14.18 -4.41
C ILE A 109 -10.31 13.96 -5.81
N ALA A 110 -11.49 14.53 -6.09
CA ALA A 110 -12.13 14.40 -7.40
C ALA A 110 -11.31 15.06 -8.52
N THR A 111 -10.74 16.25 -8.27
CA THR A 111 -9.84 16.92 -9.21
C THR A 111 -8.60 16.08 -9.50
N PHE A 112 -7.99 15.51 -8.47
CA PHE A 112 -6.84 14.62 -8.64
C PHE A 112 -7.18 13.40 -9.48
N LYS A 113 -8.30 12.72 -9.18
CA LYS A 113 -8.76 11.55 -9.92
C LYS A 113 -8.94 11.88 -11.42
N LYS A 114 -9.63 12.99 -11.72
CA LYS A 114 -9.83 13.44 -13.11
C LYS A 114 -8.50 13.73 -13.83
N ALA A 115 -7.55 14.37 -13.15
CA ALA A 115 -6.23 14.63 -13.71
C ALA A 115 -5.45 13.34 -13.98
N SER A 116 -5.53 12.35 -13.07
CA SER A 116 -4.87 11.06 -13.28
C SER A 116 -5.45 10.27 -14.45
N GLU A 117 -6.76 10.35 -14.69
CA GLU A 117 -7.42 9.68 -15.82
C GLU A 117 -7.09 10.35 -17.16
N SER A 118 -7.05 11.69 -17.18
CA SER A 118 -6.70 12.49 -18.36
C SER A 118 -5.23 12.35 -18.79
N SER A 119 -4.31 12.00 -17.88
CA SER A 119 -2.88 11.89 -18.19
C SER A 119 -2.49 10.53 -18.78
N SER A 120 -3.40 9.55 -18.74
CA SER A 120 -3.23 8.20 -19.30
C SER A 120 -3.70 8.07 -20.76
N GLU A 121 -4.30 9.12 -21.32
CA GLU A 121 -4.68 9.18 -22.74
C GLU A 121 -3.48 9.73 -23.53
N SER A 122 -2.54 8.84 -23.87
CA SER A 122 -1.51 9.16 -24.86
C SER A 122 -2.18 9.35 -26.23
N PRO A 123 -1.84 10.40 -27.00
CA PRO A 123 -2.26 10.49 -28.39
C PRO A 123 -1.47 9.45 -29.19
N ASP A 124 -2.08 8.32 -29.47
CA ASP A 124 -1.66 7.45 -30.57
C ASP A 124 -2.12 8.12 -31.88
N ASP A 125 -1.23 8.90 -32.50
CA ASP A 125 -1.28 9.30 -33.91
C ASP A 125 0.15 9.26 -34.51
#